data_AF-A0A7C8EU82-F1
#
_entry.id   AF-A0A7C8EU82-F1
#
_cell.length_a   1.000
_cell.length_b   1.000
_cell.length_c   1.000
_cell.angle_alpha   90.00
_cell.angle_beta   90.00
_cell.angle_gamma   90.00
#
_symmetry.space_group_name_H-M   'P 1'
#
loop_
_entity.id
_entity.type
_entity.pdbx_description
1 polymer ?
#
loop_
_entity_poly.entity_id
_entity_poly.type
_entity_poly.pdbx_seq_one_letter_code
_entity_poly.pdbx_strand_id
1 'polypeptide(L)'
;MATKRQKILIADNRPDVIGALKKILSRYDVTTVADPHEAARLAAQEAFDLVITEYVIPSVSGIESITGKKPSEGESAREKASILKEFRTIIKETGGAEKTASYENTVVDSQARQENILESLNNHVRQIDAERVELRLEVQRLHKELESTLKLKSELERDIASVRQEMTRNNDALQEKISALEGELGGVVARTEALKAEKAESANELRRVIEEADRTASDFNKKIDSLTALMNETFSEAEALRKAGADGQEELARFRRETGKIVSDLQQQIKSLSEDLEAVNRKRAEAEADSVRIKNESARRISELNRKIETLANELSAAIDFAEQAAKERSEIAEKISSLEEEVRKTEELKAKVDSLTEELKKMAAIAENAQTEKARAEEKLFKLQQNWEKYVAGS
;
A
#
# COMPACT_ATOMS: atom_id res chain seq x y z
N MET A 1 -50.94 -35.66 -5.49
CA MET A 1 -51.01 -36.96 -6.21
C MET A 1 -49.59 -37.39 -6.51
N ALA A 2 -49.13 -38.53 -5.99
CA ALA A 2 -47.78 -39.01 -6.28
C ALA A 2 -47.73 -39.45 -7.75
N THR A 3 -46.93 -38.78 -8.58
CA THR A 3 -46.71 -39.17 -9.97
C THR A 3 -46.00 -40.52 -10.00
N LYS A 4 -46.62 -41.52 -10.61
CA LYS A 4 -46.05 -42.86 -10.79
C LYS A 4 -44.71 -42.72 -11.52
N ARG A 5 -43.62 -43.22 -10.92
CA ARG A 5 -42.30 -43.23 -11.57
C ARG A 5 -42.36 -44.17 -12.77
N GLN A 6 -41.89 -43.69 -13.92
CA GLN A 6 -41.81 -44.51 -15.13
C GLN A 6 -40.77 -45.62 -14.92
N LYS A 7 -41.10 -46.84 -15.36
CA LYS A 7 -40.30 -48.04 -15.23
C LYS A 7 -39.41 -48.22 -16.46
N ILE A 8 -38.10 -48.36 -16.24
CA ILE A 8 -37.12 -48.56 -17.31
C ILE A 8 -36.39 -49.88 -17.09
N LEU A 9 -36.31 -50.72 -18.12
CA LEU A 9 -35.47 -51.94 -18.13
C LEU A 9 -34.18 -51.66 -18.88
N ILE A 10 -33.03 -51.96 -18.28
CA ILE A 10 -31.72 -51.89 -18.94
C ILE A 10 -31.14 -53.29 -19.07
N ALA A 11 -30.83 -53.73 -20.28
CA ALA A 11 -30.19 -55.00 -20.58
C ALA A 11 -28.81 -54.76 -21.21
N ASP A 12 -27.75 -54.80 -20.42
CA ASP A 12 -26.37 -54.59 -20.89
C ASP A 12 -25.43 -55.48 -20.05
N ASN A 13 -24.45 -56.13 -20.67
CA ASN A 13 -23.56 -57.04 -19.95
C ASN A 13 -22.35 -56.34 -19.33
N ARG A 14 -22.22 -55.02 -19.52
CA ARG A 14 -21.11 -54.21 -19.02
C ARG A 14 -21.52 -53.44 -17.75
N PRO A 15 -20.94 -53.76 -16.58
CA PRO A 15 -21.37 -53.20 -15.30
C PRO A 15 -21.07 -51.70 -15.15
N ASP A 16 -20.06 -51.17 -15.84
CA ASP A 16 -19.73 -49.74 -15.90
C ASP A 16 -20.82 -48.94 -16.60
N VAL A 17 -21.36 -49.45 -17.71
CA VAL A 17 -22.46 -48.83 -18.46
C VAL A 17 -23.76 -48.88 -17.67
N ILE A 18 -24.07 -50.03 -17.05
CA ILE A 18 -25.20 -50.13 -16.11
C ILE A 18 -25.07 -49.08 -14.99
N GLY A 19 -23.87 -48.93 -14.41
CA GLY A 19 -23.60 -47.97 -13.35
C GLY A 19 -23.83 -46.52 -13.78
N ALA A 20 -23.30 -46.13 -14.94
CA ALA A 20 -23.48 -44.79 -15.51
C ALA A 20 -24.95 -44.50 -15.82
N LEU A 21 -25.65 -45.44 -16.48
CA LEU A 21 -27.06 -45.29 -16.84
C LEU A 21 -27.96 -45.23 -15.60
N LYS A 22 -27.72 -46.05 -14.56
CA LYS A 22 -28.45 -45.95 -13.29
C LYS A 22 -28.30 -44.58 -12.65
N LYS A 23 -27.11 -43.97 -12.72
CA LYS A 23 -26.86 -42.63 -12.15
C LYS A 23 -27.63 -41.55 -12.92
N ILE A 24 -27.57 -41.59 -14.25
CA ILE A 24 -28.28 -40.65 -15.15
C ILE A 24 -29.80 -40.80 -15.00
N LEU A 25 -30.28 -42.04 -14.90
CA LEU A 25 -31.71 -42.38 -14.83
C LEU A 25 -32.22 -42.52 -13.38
N SER A 26 -31.51 -41.99 -12.39
CA SER A 26 -31.82 -42.12 -10.95
C SER A 26 -33.20 -41.59 -10.53
N ARG A 27 -33.84 -40.78 -11.37
CA ARG A 27 -35.22 -40.28 -11.18
C ARG A 27 -36.32 -41.26 -11.60
N TYR A 28 -35.97 -42.35 -12.28
CA TYR A 28 -36.87 -43.39 -12.78
C TYR A 28 -36.79 -44.67 -11.92
N ASP A 29 -37.73 -45.59 -12.12
CA ASP A 29 -37.68 -46.92 -11.51
C ASP A 29 -36.94 -47.87 -12.46
N VAL A 30 -35.66 -48.14 -12.18
CA VAL A 30 -34.73 -48.78 -13.13
C VAL A 30 -34.45 -50.21 -12.72
N THR A 31 -34.89 -51.17 -13.54
CA THR A 31 -34.53 -52.59 -13.44
C THR A 31 -33.38 -52.88 -14.40
N THR A 32 -32.37 -53.62 -13.96
CA THR A 32 -31.19 -53.93 -14.79
C THR A 32 -30.90 -55.41 -14.81
N VAL A 33 -30.63 -55.94 -16.00
CA VAL A 33 -30.25 -57.33 -16.22
C VAL A 33 -29.04 -57.41 -17.14
N ALA A 34 -28.20 -58.42 -16.95
CA ALA A 34 -27.02 -58.63 -17.79
C ALA A 34 -27.28 -59.62 -18.94
N ASP A 35 -28.31 -60.47 -18.80
CA ASP A 35 -28.68 -61.47 -19.80
C ASP A 35 -29.85 -60.98 -20.68
N PRO A 36 -29.68 -60.90 -22.02
CA PRO A 36 -30.75 -60.52 -22.93
C PRO A 36 -31.95 -61.48 -22.92
N HIS A 37 -31.77 -62.76 -22.59
CA HIS A 37 -32.90 -63.70 -22.45
C HIS A 37 -33.74 -63.38 -21.22
N GLU A 38 -33.08 -63.02 -20.12
CA GLU A 38 -33.75 -62.55 -18.91
C GLU A 38 -34.47 -61.22 -19.15
N ALA A 39 -33.87 -60.31 -19.93
CA ALA A 39 -34.49 -59.05 -20.32
C ALA A 39 -35.79 -59.27 -21.11
N ALA A 40 -35.76 -60.15 -22.11
CA ALA A 40 -36.94 -60.51 -22.89
C ALA A 40 -38.03 -61.15 -22.03
N ARG A 41 -37.64 -62.03 -21.09
CA ARG A 41 -38.57 -62.64 -20.13
C ARG A 41 -39.21 -61.59 -19.21
N LEU A 42 -38.43 -60.66 -18.66
CA LEU A 42 -38.93 -59.60 -17.78
C LEU A 42 -39.83 -58.62 -18.53
N ALA A 43 -39.45 -58.23 -19.76
CA ALA A 43 -40.27 -57.36 -20.60
C ALA A 43 -41.61 -58.00 -20.99
N ALA A 44 -41.69 -59.33 -21.03
CA ALA A 44 -42.94 -60.05 -21.25
C ALA A 44 -43.78 -60.24 -19.96
N GLN A 45 -43.15 -60.23 -18.78
CA GLN A 45 -43.81 -60.44 -17.49
C GLN A 45 -44.27 -59.13 -16.84
N GLU A 46 -43.55 -58.04 -17.08
CA GLU A 46 -43.83 -56.72 -16.52
C GLU A 46 -43.95 -55.65 -17.61
N ALA A 47 -44.83 -54.66 -17.38
CA ALA A 47 -44.93 -53.50 -18.26
C ALA A 47 -43.84 -52.47 -17.91
N PHE A 48 -42.85 -52.34 -18.79
CA PHE A 48 -41.85 -51.27 -18.76
C PHE A 48 -42.24 -50.15 -19.74
N ASP A 49 -42.02 -48.90 -19.35
CA ASP A 49 -42.28 -47.74 -20.20
C ASP A 49 -41.17 -47.54 -21.24
N LEU A 50 -39.96 -48.03 -20.96
CA LEU A 50 -38.79 -47.99 -21.85
C LEU A 50 -37.88 -49.19 -21.60
N VAL A 51 -37.40 -49.84 -22.67
CA VAL A 51 -36.38 -50.89 -22.61
C VAL A 51 -35.13 -50.43 -23.36
N ILE A 52 -34.00 -50.36 -22.65
CA ILE A 52 -32.69 -49.99 -23.17
C ILE A 52 -31.88 -51.28 -23.24
N THR A 53 -31.60 -51.81 -24.43
CA THR A 53 -30.80 -53.04 -24.58
C THR A 53 -29.51 -52.77 -25.35
N GLU A 54 -28.44 -53.48 -24.99
CA GLU A 54 -27.26 -53.56 -25.83
C GLU A 54 -27.58 -54.43 -27.05
N TYR A 55 -27.51 -53.84 -28.24
CA TYR A 55 -27.96 -54.43 -29.50
C TYR A 55 -27.08 -55.61 -30.00
N VAL A 56 -26.23 -56.21 -29.18
CA VAL A 56 -25.41 -57.38 -29.57
C VAL A 56 -25.87 -58.61 -28.79
N ILE A 57 -26.62 -59.48 -29.46
CA ILE A 57 -26.87 -60.86 -29.04
C ILE A 57 -25.83 -61.75 -29.76
N PRO A 58 -24.76 -62.23 -29.09
CA PRO A 58 -23.76 -63.07 -29.72
C PRO A 58 -24.16 -64.54 -29.58
N SER A 59 -24.96 -65.08 -30.51
CA SER A 59 -25.23 -66.52 -30.52
C SER A 59 -25.84 -67.07 -31.81
N VAL A 60 -25.36 -66.70 -33.01
CA VAL A 60 -25.43 -67.62 -34.17
C VAL A 60 -24.29 -67.38 -35.18
N SER A 61 -23.52 -68.45 -35.40
CA SER A 61 -22.60 -68.78 -36.50
C SER A 61 -21.29 -67.99 -36.68
N GLY A 62 -20.18 -68.65 -36.32
CA GLY A 62 -18.85 -68.31 -36.80
C GLY A 62 -18.59 -68.89 -38.19
N ILE A 63 -18.19 -68.06 -39.15
CA ILE A 63 -17.56 -68.52 -40.40
C ILE A 63 -16.67 -67.49 -41.12
N GLU A 64 -16.25 -66.38 -40.50
CA GLU A 64 -15.43 -65.39 -41.25
C GLU A 64 -14.12 -65.01 -40.57
N SER A 65 -13.31 -66.04 -40.29
CA SER A 65 -11.89 -65.88 -39.97
C SER A 65 -10.95 -66.08 -41.19
N ILE A 66 -11.43 -66.09 -42.45
CA ILE A 66 -10.64 -66.71 -43.54
C ILE A 66 -10.17 -65.78 -44.67
N THR A 67 -10.70 -64.58 -44.90
CA THR A 67 -10.26 -63.78 -46.07
C THR A 67 -10.02 -62.32 -45.71
N GLY A 68 -8.84 -62.03 -45.17
CA GLY A 68 -8.36 -60.67 -44.86
C GLY A 68 -8.15 -59.78 -46.10
N LYS A 69 -9.22 -59.40 -46.79
CA LYS A 69 -9.24 -58.32 -47.78
C LYS A 69 -10.44 -57.42 -47.55
N LYS A 70 -10.17 -56.12 -47.38
CA LYS A 70 -11.17 -55.05 -47.30
C LYS A 70 -11.67 -54.78 -48.73
N PRO A 71 -12.97 -54.92 -49.05
CA PRO A 71 -13.47 -54.55 -50.37
C PRO A 71 -13.40 -53.04 -50.56
N SER A 72 -13.10 -52.60 -51.78
CA SER A 72 -13.07 -51.18 -52.13
C SER A 72 -14.48 -50.60 -52.23
N GLU A 73 -14.66 -49.32 -51.90
CA GLU A 73 -15.98 -48.64 -51.79
C GLU A 73 -16.88 -48.77 -53.04
N GLY A 74 -16.30 -49.06 -54.21
CA GLY A 74 -17.06 -49.28 -55.46
C GLY A 74 -17.69 -50.67 -55.62
N GLU A 75 -17.15 -51.70 -54.95
CA GLU A 75 -17.70 -53.07 -55.02
C GLU A 75 -18.89 -53.24 -54.07
N SER A 76 -18.83 -52.63 -52.88
CA SER A 76 -19.90 -52.67 -51.86
C SER A 76 -21.23 -52.08 -52.37
N ALA A 77 -21.20 -51.03 -53.20
CA ALA A 77 -22.41 -50.43 -53.76
C ALA A 77 -23.08 -51.32 -54.84
N ARG A 78 -22.29 -52.03 -55.65
CA ARG A 78 -22.81 -52.95 -56.68
C ARG A 78 -23.34 -54.24 -56.08
N GLU A 79 -22.67 -54.75 -55.05
CA GLU A 79 -23.09 -55.93 -54.32
C GLU A 79 -24.37 -55.65 -53.50
N LYS A 80 -24.48 -54.48 -52.85
CA LYS A 80 -25.73 -53.99 -52.22
C LYS A 80 -26.90 -53.91 -53.20
N ALA A 81 -26.68 -53.41 -54.42
CA ALA A 81 -27.74 -53.30 -55.42
C ALA A 81 -28.20 -54.66 -55.97
N SER A 82 -27.28 -55.63 -56.08
CA SER A 82 -27.59 -57.00 -56.51
C SER A 82 -28.40 -57.74 -55.45
N ILE A 83 -27.98 -57.61 -54.19
CA ILE A 83 -28.60 -58.28 -53.05
C ILE A 83 -30.01 -57.72 -52.77
N LEU A 84 -30.22 -56.40 -52.86
CA LEU A 84 -31.56 -55.78 -52.75
C LEU A 84 -32.52 -56.24 -53.86
N LYS A 85 -32.01 -56.64 -55.03
CA LYS A 85 -32.80 -57.13 -56.15
C LYS A 85 -33.26 -58.58 -55.93
N GLU A 86 -32.40 -59.43 -55.37
CA GLU A 86 -32.74 -60.81 -55.02
C GLU A 86 -33.73 -60.88 -53.86
N PHE A 87 -33.53 -60.06 -52.83
CA PHE A 87 -34.43 -60.00 -51.66
C PHE A 87 -35.86 -59.59 -52.03
N ARG A 88 -35.98 -58.64 -52.97
CA ARG A 88 -37.27 -58.16 -53.52
C ARG A 88 -37.98 -59.24 -54.36
N THR A 89 -37.24 -60.24 -54.83
CA THR A 89 -37.77 -61.38 -55.60
C THR A 89 -38.31 -62.46 -54.66
N ILE A 90 -37.56 -62.82 -53.62
CA ILE A 90 -37.95 -63.86 -52.63
C ILE A 90 -39.20 -63.48 -51.83
N ILE A 91 -39.36 -62.20 -51.48
CA ILE A 91 -40.55 -61.68 -50.77
C ILE A 91 -41.81 -61.73 -51.63
N LYS A 92 -41.68 -61.52 -52.95
CA LYS A 92 -42.81 -61.63 -53.89
C LYS A 92 -43.26 -63.09 -54.07
N GLU A 93 -42.35 -64.04 -53.97
CA GLU A 93 -42.62 -65.47 -54.18
C GLU A 93 -43.23 -66.17 -52.95
N THR A 94 -43.05 -65.62 -51.74
CA THR A 94 -43.51 -66.24 -50.48
C THR A 94 -44.89 -65.75 -50.00
N GLY A 95 -45.63 -64.99 -50.83
CA GLY A 95 -47.04 -64.67 -50.58
C GLY A 95 -47.33 -63.70 -49.41
N GLY A 96 -46.32 -63.00 -48.91
CA GLY A 96 -46.42 -62.11 -47.74
C GLY A 96 -46.40 -60.62 -48.06
N ALA A 97 -47.20 -60.15 -49.02
CA ALA A 97 -47.19 -58.76 -49.46
C ALA A 97 -47.65 -57.75 -48.36
N GLU A 98 -48.53 -58.16 -47.43
CA GLU A 98 -49.04 -57.26 -46.37
C GLU A 98 -48.11 -57.15 -45.15
N LYS A 99 -47.30 -58.18 -44.84
CA LYS A 99 -46.39 -58.14 -43.68
C LYS A 99 -45.07 -57.43 -43.99
N THR A 100 -44.63 -57.42 -45.24
CA THR A 100 -43.38 -56.76 -45.66
C THR A 100 -43.46 -55.24 -45.66
N ALA A 101 -44.62 -54.67 -46.00
CA ALA A 101 -44.86 -53.23 -45.86
C ALA A 101 -44.78 -52.73 -44.40
N SER A 102 -45.19 -53.56 -43.42
CA SER A 102 -45.13 -53.20 -41.99
C SER A 102 -43.70 -53.22 -41.43
N TYR A 103 -42.85 -54.13 -41.89
CA TYR A 103 -41.44 -54.18 -41.50
C TYR A 103 -40.61 -53.13 -42.25
N GLU A 104 -40.89 -52.86 -43.53
CA GLU A 104 -40.23 -51.76 -44.26
C GLU A 104 -40.53 -50.40 -43.61
N ASN A 105 -41.78 -50.11 -43.25
CA ASN A 105 -42.12 -48.84 -42.61
C ASN A 105 -41.44 -48.66 -41.24
N THR A 106 -41.32 -49.71 -40.43
CA THR A 106 -40.67 -49.62 -39.10
C THR A 106 -39.15 -49.49 -39.19
N VAL A 107 -38.51 -50.12 -40.20
CA VAL A 107 -37.07 -49.97 -40.44
C VAL A 107 -36.76 -48.56 -40.95
N VAL A 108 -37.52 -48.05 -41.92
CA VAL A 108 -37.37 -46.69 -42.44
C VAL A 108 -37.60 -45.64 -41.33
N ASP A 109 -38.62 -45.83 -40.49
CA ASP A 109 -38.86 -44.95 -39.33
C ASP A 109 -37.72 -45.02 -38.31
N SER A 110 -37.11 -46.19 -38.09
CA SER A 110 -35.98 -46.33 -37.19
C SER A 110 -34.71 -45.67 -37.74
N GLN A 111 -34.46 -45.78 -39.05
CA GLN A 111 -33.34 -45.13 -39.72
C GLN A 111 -33.50 -43.61 -39.70
N ALA A 112 -34.68 -43.09 -40.02
CA ALA A 112 -34.97 -41.66 -39.95
C ALA A 112 -34.79 -41.10 -38.53
N ARG A 113 -35.18 -41.87 -37.48
CA ARG A 113 -34.91 -41.47 -36.08
C ARG A 113 -33.43 -41.46 -35.75
N GLN A 114 -32.66 -42.44 -36.23
CA GLN A 114 -31.21 -42.48 -36.02
C GLN A 114 -30.50 -41.31 -36.72
N GLU A 115 -30.88 -41.00 -37.97
CA GLU A 115 -30.36 -39.86 -38.71
C GLU A 115 -30.65 -38.55 -37.99
N ASN A 116 -31.88 -38.34 -37.52
CA ASN A 116 -32.25 -37.16 -36.72
C ASN A 116 -31.45 -37.04 -35.42
N ILE A 117 -31.18 -38.16 -34.72
CA ILE A 117 -30.35 -38.16 -33.51
C ILE A 117 -28.90 -37.80 -33.85
N LEU A 118 -28.34 -38.38 -34.91
CA LEU A 118 -26.96 -38.09 -35.34
C LEU A 118 -26.79 -36.63 -35.81
N GLU A 119 -27.78 -36.08 -36.51
CA GLU A 119 -27.79 -34.68 -36.92
C GLU A 119 -27.85 -33.75 -35.70
N SER A 120 -28.75 -34.03 -34.75
CA SER A 120 -28.85 -33.28 -33.50
C SER A 120 -27.54 -33.33 -32.69
N LEU A 121 -26.91 -34.50 -32.58
CA LEU A 121 -25.61 -34.65 -31.89
C LEU A 121 -24.50 -33.88 -32.61
N ASN A 122 -24.42 -33.95 -33.94
CA ASN A 122 -23.42 -33.19 -34.70
C ASN A 122 -23.62 -31.67 -34.55
N ASN A 123 -24.87 -31.19 -34.48
CA ASN A 123 -25.15 -29.78 -34.23
C ASN A 123 -24.71 -29.34 -32.82
N HIS A 124 -24.97 -30.15 -31.79
CA HIS A 124 -24.47 -29.86 -30.44
C HIS A 124 -22.94 -29.88 -30.36
N VAL A 125 -22.26 -30.83 -31.02
CA VAL A 125 -20.79 -30.86 -31.07
C VAL A 125 -20.24 -29.59 -31.71
N ARG A 126 -20.82 -29.15 -32.83
CA ARG A 126 -20.43 -27.90 -33.50
C ARG A 126 -20.64 -26.68 -32.61
N GLN A 127 -21.73 -26.64 -31.86
CA GLN A 127 -21.99 -25.55 -30.90
C GLN A 127 -20.95 -25.54 -29.78
N ILE A 128 -20.66 -26.69 -29.17
CA ILE A 128 -19.66 -26.83 -28.11
C ILE A 128 -18.27 -26.41 -28.62
N ASP A 129 -17.91 -26.81 -29.84
CA ASP A 129 -16.63 -26.42 -30.44
C ASP A 129 -16.54 -24.90 -30.67
N ALA A 130 -17.64 -24.26 -31.10
CA ALA A 130 -17.70 -22.81 -31.26
C ALA A 130 -17.53 -22.08 -29.92
N GLU A 131 -18.29 -22.50 -28.89
CA GLU A 131 -18.18 -21.96 -27.52
C GLU A 131 -16.76 -22.14 -26.95
N ARG A 132 -16.11 -23.29 -27.22
CA ARG A 132 -14.73 -23.55 -26.80
C ARG A 132 -13.72 -22.60 -27.45
N VAL A 133 -13.90 -22.28 -28.73
CA VAL A 133 -13.04 -21.34 -29.45
C VAL A 133 -13.20 -19.93 -28.88
N GLU A 134 -14.44 -19.50 -28.62
CA GLU A 134 -14.73 -18.19 -28.04
C GLU A 134 -14.13 -18.06 -26.62
N LEU A 135 -14.36 -19.05 -25.75
CA LEU A 135 -13.76 -19.07 -24.41
C LEU A 135 -12.24 -19.05 -24.45
N ARG A 136 -11.61 -19.75 -25.41
CA ARG A 136 -10.15 -19.75 -25.56
C ARG A 136 -9.62 -18.38 -25.95
N LEU A 137 -10.30 -17.66 -26.85
CA LEU A 137 -9.92 -16.30 -27.23
C LEU A 137 -10.07 -15.35 -26.05
N GLU A 138 -11.13 -15.49 -25.27
CA GLU A 138 -11.37 -14.66 -24.09
C GLU A 138 -10.30 -14.88 -23.00
N VAL A 139 -9.90 -16.14 -22.73
CA VAL A 139 -8.79 -16.45 -21.82
C VAL A 139 -7.48 -15.82 -22.31
N GLN A 140 -7.20 -15.84 -23.62
CA GLN A 140 -6.02 -15.19 -24.18
C GLN A 140 -6.05 -13.66 -24.03
N ARG A 141 -7.23 -13.04 -24.21
CA ARG A 141 -7.43 -11.61 -24.02
C ARG A 141 -7.16 -11.22 -22.56
N LEU A 142 -7.80 -11.91 -21.63
CA LEU A 142 -7.64 -11.67 -20.20
C LEU A 142 -6.20 -11.92 -19.73
N HIS A 143 -5.49 -12.90 -20.30
CA HIS A 143 -4.08 -13.13 -19.99
C HIS A 143 -3.18 -11.96 -20.40
N LYS A 144 -3.39 -11.39 -21.59
CA LYS A 144 -2.65 -10.20 -22.04
C LYS A 144 -2.93 -8.98 -21.17
N GLU A 145 -4.20 -8.79 -20.77
CA GLU A 145 -4.59 -7.73 -19.85
C GLU A 145 -3.89 -7.90 -18.49
N LEU A 146 -3.93 -9.12 -17.93
CA LEU A 146 -3.25 -9.43 -16.67
C LEU A 146 -1.73 -9.16 -16.73
N GLU A 147 -1.05 -9.55 -17.81
CA GLU A 147 0.38 -9.25 -18.00
C GLU A 147 0.65 -7.75 -18.04
N SER A 148 -0.19 -6.98 -18.73
CA SER A 148 -0.04 -5.52 -18.81
C SER A 148 -0.23 -4.86 -17.43
N THR A 149 -1.21 -5.32 -16.66
CA THR A 149 -1.46 -4.79 -15.30
C THR A 149 -0.35 -5.16 -14.33
N LEU A 150 0.22 -6.38 -14.44
CA LEU A 150 1.37 -6.77 -13.61
C LEU A 150 2.62 -5.94 -13.91
N LYS A 151 2.86 -5.59 -15.17
CA LYS A 151 3.95 -4.67 -15.53
C LYS A 151 3.74 -3.30 -14.90
N LEU A 152 2.54 -2.72 -15.07
CA LEU A 152 2.18 -1.44 -14.48
C LEU A 152 2.34 -1.45 -12.95
N LYS A 153 1.87 -2.51 -12.27
CA LYS A 153 2.05 -2.69 -10.83
C LYS A 153 3.53 -2.65 -10.43
N SER A 154 4.39 -3.37 -11.16
CA SER A 154 5.83 -3.42 -10.85
C SER A 154 6.55 -2.07 -11.06
N GLU A 155 6.09 -1.27 -12.03
CA GLU A 155 6.59 0.09 -12.25
C GLU A 155 6.18 1.01 -11.11
N LEU A 156 4.91 0.96 -10.70
CA LEU A 156 4.39 1.74 -9.58
C LEU A 156 5.05 1.38 -8.25
N GLU A 157 5.32 0.09 -7.98
CA GLU A 157 6.05 -0.34 -6.78
C GLU A 157 7.48 0.23 -6.75
N ARG A 158 8.14 0.33 -7.91
CA ARG A 158 9.47 0.93 -8.04
C ARG A 158 9.41 2.44 -7.77
N ASP A 159 8.41 3.13 -8.32
CA ASP A 159 8.23 4.56 -8.12
C ASP A 159 7.92 4.89 -6.65
N ILE A 160 7.03 4.11 -6.01
CA ILE A 160 6.73 4.23 -4.58
C ILE A 160 8.00 4.04 -3.73
N ALA A 161 8.84 3.05 -4.07
CA ALA A 161 10.09 2.82 -3.36
C ALA A 161 11.07 4.01 -3.52
N SER A 162 11.17 4.58 -4.72
CA SER A 162 12.00 5.76 -5.00
C SER A 162 11.54 6.97 -4.19
N VAL A 163 10.23 7.27 -4.20
CA VAL A 163 9.65 8.40 -3.46
C VAL A 163 9.83 8.23 -1.95
N ARG A 164 9.66 7.01 -1.41
CA ARG A 164 9.94 6.72 0.00
C ARG A 164 11.39 6.99 0.38
N GLN A 165 12.34 6.57 -0.47
CA GLN A 165 13.77 6.81 -0.23
C GLN A 165 14.09 8.31 -0.22
N GLU A 166 13.54 9.08 -1.15
CA GLU A 166 13.72 10.53 -1.19
C GLU A 166 13.13 11.21 0.05
N MET A 167 11.93 10.80 0.48
CA MET A 167 11.33 11.28 1.72
C MET A 167 12.19 11.01 2.96
N THR A 168 12.81 9.83 3.07
CA THR A 168 13.73 9.51 4.17
C THR A 168 14.94 10.44 4.15
N ARG A 169 15.59 10.62 2.99
CA ARG A 169 16.74 11.53 2.85
C ARG A 169 16.41 12.97 3.23
N ASN A 170 15.25 13.47 2.80
CA ASN A 170 14.81 14.82 3.15
C ASN A 170 14.53 14.96 4.64
N ASN A 171 13.98 13.94 5.28
CA ASN A 171 13.72 13.95 6.72
C ASN A 171 15.03 13.96 7.53
N ASP A 172 16.01 13.13 7.14
CA ASP A 172 17.33 13.10 7.78
C ASP A 172 18.03 14.47 7.66
N ALA A 173 17.97 15.09 6.48
CA ALA A 173 18.56 16.42 6.25
C ALA A 173 17.87 17.54 7.07
N LEU A 174 16.54 17.48 7.22
CA LEU A 174 15.81 18.42 8.09
C LEU A 174 16.18 18.23 9.56
N GLN A 175 16.33 16.98 10.01
CA GLN A 175 16.69 16.68 11.39
C GLN A 175 18.11 17.14 11.72
N GLU A 176 19.06 17.01 10.78
CA GLU A 176 20.42 17.57 10.91
C GLU A 176 20.39 19.10 11.05
N LYS A 177 19.60 19.80 10.22
CA LYS A 177 19.43 21.26 10.32
C LYS A 177 18.83 21.70 11.65
N ILE A 178 17.82 20.98 12.16
CA ILE A 178 17.21 21.27 13.46
C ILE A 178 18.27 21.16 14.57
N SER A 179 19.04 20.07 14.61
CA SER A 179 20.10 19.90 15.61
C SER A 179 21.19 20.98 15.53
N ALA A 180 21.54 21.43 14.32
CA ALA A 180 22.49 22.54 14.15
C ALA A 180 21.94 23.85 14.72
N LEU A 181 20.68 24.19 14.42
CA LEU A 181 20.02 25.39 14.92
C LEU A 181 19.83 25.37 16.45
N GLU A 182 19.49 24.22 17.04
CA GLU A 182 19.43 24.04 18.49
C GLU A 182 20.79 24.29 19.15
N GLY A 183 21.88 23.84 18.52
CA GLY A 183 23.24 24.12 18.96
C GLY A 183 23.59 25.61 18.92
N GLU A 184 23.24 26.29 17.83
CA GLU A 184 23.46 27.74 17.70
C GLU A 184 22.66 28.54 18.73
N LEU A 185 21.38 28.19 18.94
CA LEU A 185 20.52 28.81 19.94
C LEU A 185 21.08 28.63 21.35
N GLY A 186 21.54 27.41 21.69
CA GLY A 186 22.22 27.14 22.95
C GLY A 186 23.45 28.02 23.16
N GLY A 187 24.25 28.24 22.11
CA GLY A 187 25.40 29.15 22.14
C GLY A 187 25.02 30.62 22.36
N VAL A 188 23.91 31.09 21.77
CA VAL A 188 23.41 32.46 21.98
C VAL A 188 22.89 32.65 23.41
N VAL A 189 22.16 31.67 23.96
CA VAL A 189 21.66 31.71 25.34
C VAL A 189 22.85 31.78 26.31
N ALA A 190 23.86 30.93 26.15
CA ALA A 190 25.05 30.94 27.00
C ALA A 190 25.79 32.30 26.98
N ARG A 191 25.94 32.91 25.79
CA ARG A 191 26.54 34.25 25.66
C ARG A 191 25.72 35.34 26.33
N THR A 192 24.39 35.23 26.26
CA THR A 192 23.48 36.21 26.88
C THR A 192 23.58 36.15 28.40
N GLU A 193 23.63 34.95 28.98
CA GLU A 193 23.83 34.78 30.43
C GLU A 193 25.21 35.27 30.88
N ALA A 194 26.26 35.04 30.10
CA ALA A 194 27.60 35.58 30.39
C ALA A 194 27.60 37.12 30.42
N LEU A 195 26.97 37.78 29.44
CA LEU A 195 26.86 39.23 29.41
C LEU A 195 26.03 39.80 30.58
N LYS A 196 24.98 39.09 31.02
CA LYS A 196 24.23 39.48 32.22
C LYS A 196 25.10 39.41 33.48
N ALA A 197 25.92 38.37 33.61
CA ALA A 197 26.85 38.22 34.74
C ALA A 197 27.90 39.33 34.75
N GLU A 198 28.54 39.61 33.60
CA GLU A 198 29.53 40.69 33.46
C GLU A 198 28.94 42.07 33.77
N LYS A 199 27.70 42.32 33.33
CA LYS A 199 26.98 43.56 33.66
C LYS A 199 26.68 43.67 35.16
N ALA A 200 26.33 42.57 35.82
CA ALA A 200 26.08 42.56 37.26
C ALA A 200 27.37 42.81 38.06
N GLU A 201 28.48 42.23 37.64
CA GLU A 201 29.81 42.47 38.22
C GLU A 201 30.23 43.94 38.07
N SER A 202 30.12 44.49 36.87
CA SER A 202 30.41 45.91 36.60
C SER A 202 29.54 46.86 37.42
N ALA A 203 28.26 46.53 37.62
CA ALA A 203 27.35 47.32 38.44
C ALA A 203 27.73 47.29 39.94
N ASN A 204 28.20 46.15 40.44
CA ASN A 204 28.68 46.02 41.81
C ASN A 204 29.98 46.81 42.03
N GLU A 205 30.90 46.78 41.07
CA GLU A 205 32.14 47.56 41.16
C GLU A 205 31.86 49.06 41.17
N LEU A 206 30.99 49.55 40.27
CA LEU A 206 30.54 50.95 40.28
C LEU A 206 29.92 51.35 41.63
N ARG A 207 29.10 50.47 42.22
CA ARG A 207 28.51 50.72 43.53
C ARG A 207 29.57 50.85 44.63
N ARG A 208 30.59 49.99 44.60
CA ARG A 208 31.71 50.03 45.55
C ARG A 208 32.52 51.33 45.44
N VAL A 209 32.80 51.77 44.21
CA VAL A 209 33.51 53.03 43.95
C VAL A 209 32.70 54.24 44.45
N ILE A 210 31.38 54.25 44.24
CA ILE A 210 30.50 55.31 44.76
C ILE A 210 30.51 55.34 46.29
N GLU A 211 30.37 54.18 46.94
CA GLU A 211 30.39 54.09 48.41
C GLU A 211 31.74 54.54 49.00
N GLU A 212 32.85 54.25 48.34
CA GLU A 212 34.17 54.73 48.74
C GLU A 212 34.29 56.25 48.59
N ALA A 213 33.83 56.80 47.46
CA ALA A 213 33.82 58.24 47.23
C ALA A 213 32.95 59.00 48.25
N ASP A 214 31.77 58.47 48.59
CA ASP A 214 30.88 59.06 49.60
C ASP A 214 31.51 59.05 51.00
N ARG A 215 32.26 58.00 51.36
CA ARG A 215 33.03 57.96 52.62
C ARG A 215 34.11 59.02 52.63
N THR A 216 34.91 59.13 51.56
CA THR A 216 35.96 60.15 51.46
C THR A 216 35.38 61.56 51.55
N ALA A 217 34.25 61.83 50.88
CA ALA A 217 33.56 63.12 50.95
C ALA A 217 33.02 63.41 52.36
N SER A 218 32.48 62.40 53.06
CA SER A 218 32.02 62.53 54.45
C SER A 218 33.17 62.90 55.40
N ASP A 219 34.31 62.21 55.29
CA ASP A 219 35.48 62.49 56.11
C ASP A 219 36.08 63.86 55.82
N PHE A 220 36.03 64.29 54.56
CA PHE A 220 36.39 65.65 54.15
C PHE A 220 35.52 66.71 54.83
N ASN A 221 34.19 66.53 54.81
CA ASN A 221 33.25 67.47 55.43
C ASN A 221 33.48 67.57 56.94
N LYS A 222 33.70 66.45 57.65
CA LYS A 222 34.05 66.47 59.08
C LYS A 222 35.32 67.26 59.35
N LYS A 223 36.30 67.17 58.44
CA LYS A 223 37.55 67.92 58.56
C LYS A 223 37.31 69.41 58.35
N ILE A 224 36.51 69.82 57.37
CA ILE A 224 36.07 71.21 57.20
C ILE A 224 35.37 71.72 58.46
N ASP A 225 34.45 70.95 59.03
CA ASP A 225 33.71 71.36 60.23
C ASP A 225 34.66 71.56 61.42
N SER A 226 35.61 70.63 61.62
CA SER A 226 36.63 70.70 62.67
C SER A 226 37.52 71.94 62.49
N LEU A 227 37.93 72.22 61.25
CA LEU A 227 38.73 73.40 60.93
C LEU A 227 37.96 74.70 61.16
N THR A 228 36.67 74.72 60.80
CA THR A 228 35.80 75.88 61.01
C THR A 228 35.61 76.17 62.50
N ALA A 229 35.44 75.13 63.32
CA ALA A 229 35.36 75.27 64.78
C ALA A 229 36.65 75.86 65.37
N LEU A 230 37.80 75.33 64.98
CA LEU A 230 39.11 75.77 65.45
C LEU A 230 39.41 77.22 65.02
N MET A 231 38.97 77.61 63.82
CA MET A 231 39.05 78.98 63.35
C MET A 231 38.19 79.95 64.17
N ASN A 232 36.97 79.55 64.57
CA ASN A 232 36.09 80.38 65.40
C ASN A 232 36.61 80.54 66.84
N GLU A 233 37.20 79.47 67.40
CA GLU A 233 37.81 79.48 68.73
C GLU A 233 39.03 80.43 68.77
N THR A 234 39.95 80.27 67.82
CA THR A 234 41.12 81.16 67.70
C THR A 234 40.72 82.61 67.45
N PHE A 235 39.65 82.88 66.69
CA PHE A 235 39.14 84.24 66.51
C PHE A 235 38.62 84.84 67.82
N SER A 236 37.93 84.02 68.63
CA SER A 236 37.39 84.43 69.94
C SER A 236 38.51 84.73 70.95
N GLU A 237 39.56 83.90 71.01
CA GLU A 237 40.74 84.15 71.84
C GLU A 237 41.48 85.44 71.43
N ALA A 238 41.66 85.65 70.12
CA ALA A 238 42.29 86.86 69.61
C ALA A 238 41.52 88.14 70.01
N GLU A 239 40.19 88.08 69.99
CA GLU A 239 39.35 89.21 70.42
C GLU A 239 39.43 89.46 71.92
N ALA A 240 39.51 88.40 72.74
CA ALA A 240 39.71 88.51 74.18
C ALA A 240 41.06 89.16 74.52
N LEU A 241 42.15 88.71 73.90
CA LEU A 241 43.49 89.28 74.06
C LEU A 241 43.55 90.76 73.65
N ARG A 242 42.83 91.14 72.58
CA ARG A 242 42.76 92.54 72.14
C ARG A 242 42.13 93.47 73.18
N LYS A 243 41.26 92.97 74.06
CA LYS A 243 40.62 93.76 75.12
C LYS A 243 41.51 93.95 76.36
N ALA A 244 42.63 93.22 76.49
CA ALA A 244 43.45 93.16 77.72
C ALA A 244 44.56 94.24 77.89
N GLY A 245 44.85 95.09 76.89
CA GLY A 245 45.81 96.22 77.05
C GLY A 245 47.28 95.88 76.78
N ALA A 246 48.23 96.62 77.38
CA ALA A 246 49.64 96.72 76.96
C ALA A 246 50.46 95.41 77.09
N ASP A 247 50.26 94.61 78.14
CA ASP A 247 50.89 93.28 78.28
C ASP A 247 50.33 92.28 77.24
N GLY A 248 49.11 92.52 76.77
CA GLY A 248 48.47 91.74 75.72
C GLY A 248 49.13 91.89 74.35
N GLN A 249 49.97 92.91 74.09
CA GLN A 249 50.61 93.09 72.77
C GLN A 249 51.67 92.03 72.45
N GLU A 250 52.45 91.60 73.44
CA GLU A 250 53.50 90.59 73.23
C GLU A 250 52.89 89.18 73.09
N GLU A 251 51.86 88.88 73.89
CA GLU A 251 51.02 87.68 73.70
C GLU A 251 50.28 87.73 72.36
N LEU A 252 49.76 88.88 71.92
CA LEU A 252 49.17 89.03 70.58
C LEU A 252 50.19 88.76 69.47
N ALA A 253 51.45 89.14 69.65
CA ALA A 253 52.50 88.89 68.67
C ALA A 253 52.88 87.41 68.61
N ARG A 254 52.92 86.70 69.75
CA ARG A 254 53.09 85.24 69.79
C ARG A 254 51.90 84.54 69.17
N PHE A 255 50.69 84.91 69.60
CA PHE A 255 49.44 84.39 69.09
C PHE A 255 49.40 84.53 67.56
N ARG A 256 49.66 85.73 67.01
CA ARG A 256 49.71 85.96 65.54
C ARG A 256 50.72 85.08 64.81
N ARG A 257 51.89 84.78 65.39
CA ARG A 257 52.84 83.84 64.78
C ARG A 257 52.31 82.42 64.77
N GLU A 258 51.64 82.02 65.85
CA GLU A 258 51.04 80.71 65.99
C GLU A 258 49.82 80.55 65.06
N THR A 259 48.95 81.56 64.99
CA THR A 259 47.85 81.61 64.00
C THR A 259 48.40 81.63 62.58
N GLY A 260 49.52 82.33 62.32
CA GLY A 260 50.17 82.34 61.00
C GLY A 260 50.67 80.96 60.58
N LYS A 261 51.27 80.19 61.50
CA LYS A 261 51.64 78.79 61.26
C LYS A 261 50.42 77.92 61.00
N ILE A 262 49.38 78.02 61.85
CA ILE A 262 48.14 77.28 61.67
C ILE A 262 47.54 77.59 60.29
N VAL A 263 47.41 78.86 59.91
CA VAL A 263 46.89 79.26 58.59
C VAL A 263 47.73 78.68 57.45
N SER A 264 49.06 78.68 57.57
CA SER A 264 49.95 78.06 56.57
C SER A 264 49.71 76.55 56.45
N ASP A 265 49.65 75.83 57.57
CA ASP A 265 49.41 74.39 57.59
C ASP A 265 48.02 74.06 57.03
N LEU A 266 47.01 74.89 57.33
CA LEU A 266 45.67 74.78 56.77
C LEU A 266 45.64 75.05 55.27
N GLN A 267 46.37 76.06 54.78
CA GLN A 267 46.49 76.31 53.35
C GLN A 267 47.15 75.13 52.62
N GLN A 268 48.17 74.52 53.23
CA GLN A 268 48.82 73.33 52.68
C GLN A 268 47.88 72.12 52.68
N GLN A 269 47.11 71.91 53.76
CA GLN A 269 46.08 70.86 53.81
C GLN A 269 44.97 71.09 52.78
N ILE A 270 44.43 72.31 52.66
CA ILE A 270 43.42 72.67 51.65
C ILE A 270 43.94 72.39 50.24
N LYS A 271 45.21 72.71 49.97
CA LYS A 271 45.82 72.42 48.67
C LYS A 271 45.89 70.92 48.39
N SER A 272 46.42 70.12 49.32
CA SER A 272 46.46 68.65 49.19
C SER A 272 45.07 68.07 48.98
N LEU A 273 44.10 68.56 49.73
CA LEU A 273 42.70 68.14 49.66
C LEU A 273 42.05 68.50 48.32
N SER A 274 42.38 69.66 47.75
CA SER A 274 41.93 70.05 46.42
C SER A 274 42.52 69.15 45.33
N GLU A 275 43.79 68.78 45.46
CA GLU A 275 44.46 67.84 44.53
C GLU A 275 43.81 66.44 44.59
N ASP A 276 43.50 65.94 45.79
CA ASP A 276 42.79 64.68 45.99
C ASP A 276 41.37 64.72 45.38
N LEU A 277 40.64 65.82 45.58
CA LEU A 277 39.31 66.00 45.00
C LEU A 277 39.34 66.02 43.47
N GLU A 278 40.32 66.68 42.87
CA GLU A 278 40.53 66.64 41.41
C GLU A 278 40.89 65.24 40.91
N ALA A 279 41.66 64.46 41.68
CA ALA A 279 41.98 63.08 41.34
C ALA A 279 40.73 62.19 41.39
N VAL A 280 39.88 62.34 42.42
CA VAL A 280 38.59 61.62 42.53
C VAL A 280 37.65 62.02 41.39
N ASN A 281 37.54 63.31 41.06
CA ASN A 281 36.70 63.78 39.96
C ASN A 281 37.18 63.24 38.60
N ARG A 282 38.49 63.14 38.38
CA ARG A 282 39.05 62.47 37.18
C ARG A 282 38.67 61.00 37.12
N LYS A 283 38.87 60.24 38.20
CA LYS A 283 38.47 58.82 38.27
C LYS A 283 36.96 58.62 38.04
N ARG A 284 36.14 59.51 38.57
CA ARG A 284 34.69 59.50 38.34
C ARG A 284 34.35 59.72 36.87
N ALA A 285 34.97 60.72 36.24
CA ALA A 285 34.75 61.01 34.82
C ALA A 285 35.19 59.85 33.91
N GLU A 286 36.31 59.19 34.23
CA GLU A 286 36.78 57.99 33.53
C GLU A 286 35.79 56.82 33.69
N ALA A 287 35.34 56.53 34.91
CA ALA A 287 34.36 55.47 35.17
C ALA A 287 33.01 55.73 34.46
N GLU A 288 32.59 57.00 34.38
CA GLU A 288 31.35 57.40 33.71
C GLU A 288 31.49 57.26 32.18
N ALA A 289 32.65 57.61 31.62
CA ALA A 289 32.97 57.38 30.22
C ALA A 289 33.00 55.88 29.86
N ASP A 290 33.61 55.04 30.71
CA ASP A 290 33.64 53.59 30.53
C ASP A 290 32.25 52.98 30.63
N SER A 291 31.42 53.43 31.57
CA SER A 291 30.02 53.01 31.69
C SER A 291 29.23 53.32 30.41
N VAL A 292 29.38 54.53 29.85
CA VAL A 292 28.74 54.92 28.58
C VAL A 292 29.24 54.05 27.43
N ARG A 293 30.54 53.75 27.36
CA ARG A 293 31.13 52.89 26.34
C ARG A 293 30.55 51.47 26.41
N ILE A 294 30.54 50.86 27.59
CA ILE A 294 29.97 49.52 27.83
C ILE A 294 28.49 49.49 27.46
N LYS A 295 27.72 50.53 27.80
CA LYS A 295 26.30 50.63 27.47
C LYS A 295 26.07 50.68 25.96
N ASN A 296 26.86 51.48 25.23
CA ASN A 296 26.77 51.59 23.78
C ASN A 296 27.19 50.29 23.06
N GLU A 297 28.21 49.61 23.56
CA GLU A 297 28.69 48.34 23.02
C GLU A 297 27.65 47.23 23.25
N SER A 298 27.07 47.17 24.46
CA SER A 298 25.95 46.29 24.78
C SER A 298 24.74 46.55 23.87
N ALA A 299 24.39 47.82 23.63
CA ALA A 299 23.27 48.19 22.74
C ALA A 299 23.50 47.76 21.28
N ARG A 300 24.74 47.93 20.77
CA ARG A 300 25.13 47.41 19.45
C ARG A 300 25.00 45.89 19.40
N ARG A 301 25.50 45.19 20.40
CA ARG A 301 25.45 43.72 20.46
C ARG A 301 24.02 43.17 20.51
N ILE A 302 23.15 43.81 21.30
CA ILE A 302 21.72 43.49 21.35
C ILE A 302 21.08 43.69 19.97
N SER A 303 21.41 44.77 19.27
CA SER A 303 20.89 45.03 17.92
C SER A 303 21.36 43.98 16.90
N GLU A 304 22.63 43.54 16.98
CA GLU A 304 23.14 42.43 16.16
C GLU A 304 22.41 41.11 16.44
N LEU A 305 22.19 40.79 17.72
CA LEU A 305 21.47 39.58 18.11
C LEU A 305 20.02 39.60 17.65
N ASN A 306 19.33 40.73 17.78
CA ASN A 306 17.95 40.88 17.29
C ASN A 306 17.85 40.65 15.78
N ARG A 307 18.81 41.19 15.01
CA ARG A 307 18.86 40.95 13.55
C ARG A 307 19.08 39.48 13.20
N LYS A 308 19.91 38.77 13.98
CA LYS A 308 20.11 37.32 13.81
C LYS A 308 18.85 36.54 14.16
N ILE A 309 18.18 36.88 15.26
CA ILE A 309 16.90 36.27 15.66
C ILE A 309 15.86 36.45 14.56
N GLU A 310 15.76 37.64 13.98
CA GLU A 310 14.84 37.93 12.87
C GLU A 310 15.18 37.11 11.61
N THR A 311 16.47 36.95 11.29
CA THR A 311 16.92 36.11 10.17
C THR A 311 16.54 34.64 10.40
N LEU A 312 16.83 34.11 11.59
CA LEU A 312 16.49 32.74 11.97
C LEU A 312 14.97 32.51 12.01
N ALA A 313 14.19 33.49 12.46
CA ALA A 313 12.72 33.41 12.47
C ALA A 313 12.16 33.32 11.04
N ASN A 314 12.72 34.08 10.10
CA ASN A 314 12.33 34.02 8.69
C ASN A 314 12.72 32.67 8.06
N GLU A 315 13.92 32.16 8.36
CA GLU A 315 14.37 30.83 7.90
C GLU A 315 13.48 29.70 8.45
N LEU A 316 13.08 29.79 9.73
CA LEU A 316 12.16 28.85 10.35
C LEU A 316 10.77 28.91 9.71
N SER A 317 10.25 30.11 9.44
CA SER A 317 8.97 30.27 8.74
C SER A 317 9.01 29.62 7.35
N ALA A 318 10.07 29.85 6.57
CA ALA A 318 10.23 29.23 5.26
C ALA A 318 10.33 27.69 5.34
N ALA A 319 10.97 27.16 6.38
CA ALA A 319 11.04 25.72 6.62
C ALA A 319 9.68 25.12 6.99
N ILE A 320 8.85 25.84 7.75
CA ILE A 320 7.47 25.44 8.06
C ILE A 320 6.63 25.38 6.78
N ASP A 321 6.67 26.44 5.96
CA ASP A 321 5.93 26.47 4.69
C ASP A 321 6.33 25.31 3.76
N PHE A 322 7.63 25.01 3.69
CA PHE A 322 8.13 23.85 2.93
C PHE A 322 7.62 22.52 3.48
N ALA A 323 7.59 22.36 4.82
CA ALA A 323 7.07 21.15 5.46
C ALA A 323 5.56 20.97 5.25
N GLU A 324 4.78 22.05 5.27
CA GLU A 324 3.35 22.03 4.96
C GLU A 324 3.09 21.64 3.51
N GLN A 325 3.87 22.18 2.56
CA GLN A 325 3.80 21.79 1.16
C GLN A 325 4.13 20.31 0.97
N ALA A 326 5.21 19.81 1.60
CA ALA A 326 5.57 18.41 1.55
C ALA A 326 4.49 17.50 2.17
N ALA A 327 3.82 17.95 3.24
CA ALA A 327 2.71 17.21 3.85
C ALA A 327 1.50 17.12 2.91
N LYS A 328 1.20 18.20 2.16
CA LYS A 328 0.16 18.21 1.14
C LYS A 328 0.48 17.22 0.01
N GLU A 329 1.71 17.25 -0.52
CA GLU A 329 2.15 16.32 -1.56
C GLU A 329 2.09 14.86 -1.08
N ARG A 330 2.43 14.59 0.20
CA ARG A 330 2.26 13.27 0.81
C ARG A 330 0.80 12.81 0.85
N SER A 331 -0.13 13.72 1.15
CA SER A 331 -1.57 13.41 1.13
C SER A 331 -2.03 13.04 -0.27
N GLU A 332 -1.62 13.79 -1.29
CA GLU A 332 -1.96 13.50 -2.70
C GLU A 332 -1.36 12.16 -3.17
N ILE A 333 -0.14 11.84 -2.75
CA ILE A 333 0.48 10.53 -3.03
C ILE A 333 -0.28 9.40 -2.31
N ALA A 334 -0.70 9.61 -1.06
CA ALA A 334 -1.46 8.61 -0.31
C ALA A 334 -2.81 8.30 -0.96
N GLU A 335 -3.52 9.31 -1.48
CA GLU A 335 -4.74 9.13 -2.25
C GLU A 335 -4.50 8.32 -3.54
N LYS A 336 -3.41 8.61 -4.26
CA LYS A 336 -3.00 7.84 -5.44
C LYS A 336 -2.71 6.38 -5.09
N ILE A 337 -2.01 6.12 -3.99
CA ILE A 337 -1.74 4.75 -3.52
C ILE A 337 -3.05 4.01 -3.22
N SER A 338 -3.99 4.64 -2.53
CA SER A 338 -5.31 4.06 -2.25
C SER A 338 -6.07 3.67 -3.52
N SER A 339 -6.06 4.57 -4.53
CA SER A 339 -6.66 4.28 -5.84
C SER A 339 -5.99 3.08 -6.52
N LEU A 340 -4.67 2.98 -6.45
CA LEU A 340 -3.91 1.87 -7.04
C LEU A 340 -4.16 0.55 -6.32
N GLU A 341 -4.31 0.56 -4.99
CA GLU A 341 -4.68 -0.62 -4.20
C GLU A 341 -6.06 -1.17 -4.62
N GLU A 342 -7.01 -0.29 -4.93
CA GLU A 342 -8.32 -0.69 -5.46
C GLU A 342 -8.19 -1.35 -6.85
N GLU A 343 -7.34 -0.83 -7.73
CA GLU A 343 -7.07 -1.44 -9.04
C GLU A 343 -6.37 -2.80 -8.92
N VAL A 344 -5.43 -2.94 -7.98
CA VAL A 344 -4.81 -4.23 -7.66
C VAL A 344 -5.87 -5.23 -7.20
N ARG A 345 -6.79 -4.83 -6.34
CA ARG A 345 -7.90 -5.69 -5.88
C ARG A 345 -8.79 -6.15 -7.03
N LYS A 346 -9.16 -5.24 -7.94
CA LYS A 346 -9.92 -5.57 -9.17
C LYS A 346 -9.16 -6.58 -10.04
N THR A 347 -7.84 -6.45 -10.13
CA THR A 347 -6.99 -7.37 -10.88
C THR A 347 -6.97 -8.77 -10.26
N GLU A 348 -6.94 -8.87 -8.93
CA GLU A 348 -7.03 -10.14 -8.22
C GLU A 348 -8.39 -10.81 -8.40
N GLU A 349 -9.49 -10.04 -8.37
CA GLU A 349 -10.84 -10.52 -8.66
C GLU A 349 -10.94 -11.05 -10.11
N LEU A 350 -10.38 -10.33 -11.09
CA LEU A 350 -10.33 -10.77 -12.48
C LEU A 350 -9.50 -12.05 -12.66
N LYS A 351 -8.36 -12.15 -11.97
CA LYS A 351 -7.53 -13.36 -11.98
C LYS A 351 -8.29 -14.58 -11.45
N ALA A 352 -9.00 -14.43 -10.33
CA ALA A 352 -9.82 -15.51 -9.78
C ALA A 352 -10.92 -15.95 -10.78
N LYS A 353 -11.51 -15.01 -11.51
CA LYS A 353 -12.48 -15.30 -12.57
C LYS A 353 -11.87 -16.06 -13.74
N VAL A 354 -10.67 -15.68 -14.18
CA VAL A 354 -9.90 -16.40 -15.21
C VAL A 354 -9.60 -17.84 -14.78
N ASP A 355 -9.17 -18.04 -13.53
CA ASP A 355 -8.87 -19.37 -13.00
C ASP A 355 -10.14 -20.24 -12.98
N SER A 356 -11.29 -19.68 -12.57
CA SER A 356 -12.58 -20.38 -12.60
C SER A 356 -13.01 -20.77 -14.03
N LEU A 357 -12.94 -19.84 -14.98
CA LEU A 357 -13.28 -20.09 -16.38
C LEU A 357 -12.34 -21.12 -17.01
N THR A 358 -11.06 -21.12 -16.62
CA THR A 358 -10.08 -22.11 -17.09
C THR A 358 -10.45 -23.52 -16.61
N GLU A 359 -10.91 -23.67 -15.36
CA GLU A 359 -11.40 -24.96 -14.85
C GLU A 359 -12.70 -25.41 -15.51
N GLU A 360 -13.62 -24.48 -15.81
CA GLU A 360 -14.81 -24.80 -16.61
C GLU A 360 -14.46 -25.28 -18.02
N LEU A 361 -13.50 -24.62 -18.68
CA LEU A 361 -13.03 -25.01 -20.00
C LEU A 361 -12.40 -26.41 -19.99
N LYS A 362 -11.61 -26.75 -18.95
CA LYS A 362 -11.10 -28.12 -18.76
C LYS A 362 -12.22 -29.14 -18.62
N LYS A 363 -13.28 -28.83 -17.86
CA LYS A 363 -14.45 -29.72 -17.73
C LYS A 363 -15.18 -29.90 -19.06
N MET A 364 -15.42 -28.82 -19.81
CA MET A 364 -16.03 -28.91 -21.14
C MET A 364 -15.17 -29.70 -22.13
N ALA A 365 -13.85 -29.53 -22.09
CA ALA A 365 -12.93 -30.31 -22.92
C ALA A 365 -13.02 -31.82 -22.61
N ALA A 366 -13.09 -32.20 -21.33
CA ALA A 366 -13.27 -33.60 -20.94
C ALA A 366 -14.63 -34.17 -21.38
N ILE A 367 -15.71 -33.37 -21.33
CA ILE A 367 -17.03 -33.76 -21.83
C ILE A 367 -16.99 -33.98 -23.35
N ALA A 368 -16.36 -33.07 -24.09
CA ALA A 368 -16.22 -33.17 -25.54
C ALA A 368 -15.38 -34.39 -25.95
N GLU A 369 -14.28 -34.67 -25.24
CA GLU A 369 -13.46 -35.87 -25.44
C GLU A 369 -14.28 -37.14 -25.21
N ASN A 370 -15.03 -37.23 -24.09
CA ASN A 370 -15.91 -38.36 -23.84
C ASN A 370 -16.98 -38.53 -24.94
N ALA A 371 -17.64 -37.44 -25.35
CA ALA A 371 -18.63 -37.46 -26.43
C ALA A 371 -18.03 -37.95 -27.75
N GLN A 372 -16.78 -37.57 -28.05
CA GLN A 372 -16.06 -38.05 -29.24
C GLN A 372 -15.73 -39.55 -29.15
N THR A 373 -15.34 -40.05 -27.96
CA THR A 373 -15.14 -41.50 -27.77
C THR A 373 -16.44 -42.29 -27.89
N GLU A 374 -17.56 -41.75 -27.39
CA GLU A 374 -18.88 -42.37 -27.53
C GLU A 374 -19.35 -42.38 -28.98
N LYS A 375 -19.13 -41.29 -29.73
CA LYS A 375 -19.38 -41.24 -31.17
C LYS A 375 -18.56 -42.28 -31.91
N ALA A 376 -17.26 -42.38 -31.66
CA ALA A 376 -16.40 -43.40 -32.30
C ALA A 376 -16.89 -44.83 -32.00
N ARG A 377 -17.30 -45.11 -30.76
CA ARG A 377 -17.92 -46.40 -30.38
C ARG A 377 -19.24 -46.65 -31.10
N ALA A 378 -20.08 -45.63 -31.24
CA ALA A 378 -21.35 -45.73 -31.96
C ALA A 378 -21.11 -46.00 -33.45
N GLU A 379 -20.17 -45.29 -34.08
CA GLU A 379 -19.75 -45.51 -35.47
C GLU A 379 -19.19 -46.94 -35.65
N GLU A 380 -18.37 -47.44 -34.73
CA GLU A 380 -17.89 -48.83 -34.74
C GLU A 380 -19.04 -49.84 -34.61
N LYS A 381 -19.98 -49.61 -33.70
CA LYS A 381 -21.18 -50.45 -33.54
C LYS A 381 -22.02 -50.44 -34.81
N LEU A 382 -22.20 -49.28 -35.44
CA LEU A 382 -22.97 -49.11 -36.68
C LEU A 382 -22.27 -49.83 -37.84
N PHE A 383 -20.94 -49.73 -37.94
CA PHE A 383 -20.14 -50.48 -38.91
C PHE A 383 -20.26 -52.00 -38.70
N LYS A 384 -20.18 -52.50 -37.46
CA LYS A 384 -20.41 -53.92 -37.15
C LYS A 384 -21.83 -54.36 -37.49
N LEU A 385 -22.82 -53.51 -37.26
CA LEU A 385 -24.20 -53.78 -37.62
C LEU A 385 -24.40 -53.90 -39.12
N GLN A 386 -23.80 -52.98 -39.87
CA GLN A 386 -23.77 -53.05 -41.33
C GLN A 386 -23.11 -54.35 -41.80
N GLN A 387 -21.98 -54.75 -41.22
CA GLN A 387 -21.33 -56.02 -41.54
C GLN A 387 -22.19 -57.24 -41.21
N ASN A 388 -22.78 -57.29 -40.01
CA ASN A 388 -23.63 -58.41 -39.62
C ASN A 388 -24.88 -58.51 -40.49
N TRP A 389 -25.45 -57.37 -40.87
CA TRP A 389 -26.55 -57.30 -41.82
C TRP A 389 -26.13 -57.78 -43.21
N GLU A 390 -25.00 -57.30 -43.73
CA GLU A 390 -24.45 -57.76 -45.02
C GLU A 390 -24.25 -59.28 -45.04
N LYS A 391 -23.73 -59.88 -43.95
CA LYS A 391 -23.61 -61.34 -43.80
C LYS A 391 -24.95 -62.06 -43.75
N TYR A 392 -25.90 -61.54 -42.97
CA TYR A 392 -27.25 -62.12 -42.87
C TYR A 392 -27.95 -62.16 -44.22
N VAL A 393 -27.78 -61.09 -45.02
CA VAL A 393 -28.41 -60.98 -46.33
C VAL A 393 -27.64 -61.74 -47.43
N ALA A 394 -26.32 -61.92 -47.32
CA ALA A 394 -25.50 -62.68 -48.28
C ALA A 394 -25.56 -64.22 -48.12
N GLY A 395 -26.19 -64.75 -47.08
CA GLY A 395 -26.16 -66.19 -46.78
C GLY A 395 -27.25 -66.66 -45.82
N SER A 396 -28.49 -66.58 -46.28
CA SER A 396 -29.53 -67.60 -46.09
C SER A 396 -29.86 -68.20 -47.44
#